data_AF-V6LEJ8-F1
#
_entry.id   AF-V6LEJ8-F1
#
_cell.length_a   1.000
_cell.length_b   1.000
_cell.length_c   1.000
_cell.angle_alpha   90.00
_cell.angle_beta   90.00
_cell.angle_gamma   90.00
#
_symmetry.space_group_name_H-M   'P 1'
#
loop_
_entity.id
_entity.type
_entity.pdbx_description
1 polymer ?
#
loop_
_entity_poly.entity_id
_entity_poly.type
_entity_poly.pdbx_seq_one_letter_code
_entity_poly.pdbx_strand_id
1 'polypeptide(L)'
;MNITNRSVKQKYQWKQEEKDILLHHAGKYKILGQTINWDEIQQVFPHLTLSQLQTQLNNTIRQRCVKYPNKNHNWSEKEETQLISKYNQCKGDWKKINKKFSNFTHSQLKNKIQRIKRNNPTLLREPNYITPPKTDKQKVQQDNYDRSFSPVFNMDMEELDFPGQLDQQTIEYIERMVK
;
A
#
# COMPACT_ATOMS: atom_id res chain seq x y z
N MET A 1 -3.46 -27.60 -42.63
CA MET A 1 -2.70 -27.06 -41.46
C MET A 1 -3.20 -25.64 -41.22
N ASN A 2 -3.90 -25.38 -40.12
CA ASN A 2 -4.46 -24.05 -39.81
C ASN A 2 -3.44 -23.22 -39.03
N ILE A 3 -2.82 -22.24 -39.69
CA ILE A 3 -1.94 -21.26 -39.05
C ILE A 3 -2.84 -20.24 -38.35
N THR A 4 -2.96 -20.34 -37.03
CA THR A 4 -3.65 -19.33 -36.23
C THR A 4 -2.74 -18.12 -36.06
N ASN A 5 -3.00 -17.06 -36.83
CA ASN A 5 -2.37 -15.77 -36.64
C ASN A 5 -2.80 -15.19 -35.29
N ARG A 6 -1.96 -15.38 -34.26
CA ARG A 6 -2.09 -14.66 -32.99
C ARG A 6 -1.79 -13.19 -33.26
N SER A 7 -2.85 -12.40 -33.41
CA SER A 7 -2.75 -10.94 -33.47
C SER A 7 -2.04 -10.45 -32.20
N VAL A 8 -0.82 -9.94 -32.38
CA VAL A 8 -0.04 -9.33 -31.30
C VAL A 8 -0.77 -8.03 -30.95
N LYS A 9 -1.56 -8.04 -29.87
CA LYS A 9 -2.20 -6.83 -29.37
C LYS A 9 -1.11 -5.82 -29.04
N GLN A 10 -1.02 -4.75 -29.83
CA GLN A 10 -0.10 -3.67 -29.59
C GLN A 10 -0.38 -3.09 -28.20
N LYS A 11 0.67 -2.98 -27.38
CA LYS A 11 0.57 -2.42 -26.03
C LYS A 11 0.33 -0.91 -26.16
N TYR A 12 -0.79 -0.44 -25.64
CA TYR A 12 -1.11 0.97 -25.60
C TYR A 12 -0.02 1.77 -24.86
N GLN A 13 0.43 2.87 -25.46
CA GLN A 13 1.42 3.78 -24.86
C GLN A 13 0.72 5.02 -24.31
N TRP A 14 0.78 5.18 -23.00
CA TRP A 14 0.14 6.30 -22.30
C TRP A 14 0.93 7.60 -22.47
N LYS A 15 0.25 8.64 -22.95
CA LYS A 15 0.79 10.00 -22.97
C LYS A 15 0.86 10.57 -21.56
N GLN A 16 1.68 11.60 -21.36
CA GLN A 16 1.80 12.24 -20.06
C GLN A 16 0.51 12.97 -19.65
N GLU A 17 -0.08 13.70 -20.58
CA GLU A 17 -1.37 14.41 -20.42
C GLU A 17 -2.48 13.47 -19.94
N GLU A 18 -2.61 12.30 -20.55
CA GLU A 18 -3.62 11.30 -20.16
C GLU A 18 -3.44 10.81 -18.72
N LYS A 19 -2.19 10.63 -18.27
CA LYS A 19 -1.90 10.24 -16.89
C LYS A 19 -2.28 11.35 -15.92
N ASP A 20 -2.08 12.60 -16.32
CA ASP A 20 -2.36 13.78 -15.51
C ASP A 20 -3.88 13.99 -15.36
N ILE A 21 -4.63 13.81 -16.45
CA ILE A 21 -6.10 13.79 -16.45
C ILE A 21 -6.63 12.65 -15.57
N LEU A 22 -6.08 11.43 -15.74
CA LEU A 22 -6.48 10.27 -14.94
C LEU A 22 -6.27 10.50 -13.44
N LEU A 23 -5.11 11.06 -13.06
CA LEU A 23 -4.83 11.44 -11.67
C LEU A 23 -5.75 12.54 -11.17
N HIS A 24 -6.03 13.55 -12.00
CA HIS A 24 -6.91 14.66 -11.63
C HIS A 24 -8.31 14.15 -11.29
N HIS A 25 -8.92 13.34 -12.17
CA HIS A 25 -10.24 12.76 -11.89
C HIS A 25 -10.22 11.84 -10.67
N ALA A 26 -9.22 10.97 -10.53
CA ALA A 26 -9.10 10.11 -9.34
C ALA A 26 -8.90 10.92 -8.04
N GLY A 27 -8.21 12.06 -8.11
CA GLY A 27 -7.98 12.97 -6.98
C GLY A 27 -9.24 13.62 -6.45
N LYS A 28 -10.20 13.98 -7.32
CA LYS A 28 -11.47 14.60 -6.93
C LYS A 28 -12.23 13.78 -5.88
N TYR A 29 -12.34 12.47 -6.09
CA TYR A 29 -13.07 11.59 -5.15
C TYR A 29 -12.29 11.31 -3.87
N LYS A 30 -10.95 11.30 -3.94
CA LYS A 30 -10.12 11.11 -2.74
C LYS A 30 -10.26 12.26 -1.76
N ILE A 31 -10.37 13.50 -2.24
CA ILE A 31 -10.61 14.68 -1.40
C ILE A 31 -11.97 14.57 -0.69
N LEU A 32 -12.97 13.99 -1.35
CA LEU A 32 -14.32 13.82 -0.83
C LEU A 32 -14.49 12.60 0.09
N GLY A 33 -13.42 11.82 0.33
CA GLY A 33 -13.49 10.57 1.09
C GLY A 33 -14.31 9.47 0.41
N GLN A 34 -14.59 9.61 -0.88
CA GLN A 34 -15.42 8.70 -1.66
C GLN A 34 -14.57 7.68 -2.43
N THR A 35 -15.17 6.54 -2.75
CA THR A 35 -14.61 5.58 -3.70
C THR A 35 -14.51 6.23 -5.09
N ILE A 36 -13.41 5.99 -5.80
CA ILE A 36 -13.21 6.50 -7.17
C ILE A 36 -14.38 6.05 -8.04
N ASN A 37 -15.10 7.00 -8.65
CA ASN A 37 -16.14 6.70 -9.60
C ASN A 37 -15.51 6.33 -10.95
N TRP A 38 -15.37 5.02 -11.18
CA TRP A 38 -14.72 4.51 -12.38
C TRP A 38 -15.56 4.71 -13.65
N ASP A 39 -16.88 4.80 -13.54
CA ASP A 39 -17.75 5.01 -14.69
C ASP A 39 -17.54 6.40 -15.30
N GLU A 40 -17.35 7.43 -14.46
CA GLU A 40 -17.05 8.78 -14.93
C GLU A 40 -15.66 8.84 -15.61
N ILE A 41 -14.65 8.19 -15.03
CA ILE A 41 -13.32 8.11 -15.65
C ILE A 41 -13.38 7.34 -16.97
N GLN A 42 -14.18 6.28 -17.05
CA GLN A 42 -14.35 5.47 -18.25
C GLN A 42 -15.01 6.27 -19.40
N GLN A 43 -15.88 7.24 -19.08
CA GLN A 43 -16.44 8.17 -20.07
C GLN A 43 -15.38 9.10 -20.68
N VAL A 44 -14.38 9.52 -19.89
CA VAL A 44 -13.25 10.35 -20.37
C VAL A 44 -12.28 9.55 -21.24
N PHE A 45 -12.14 8.25 -20.97
CA PHE A 45 -11.23 7.36 -21.70
C PHE A 45 -11.98 6.19 -22.36
N PRO A 46 -12.85 6.44 -23.35
CA PRO A 46 -13.74 5.42 -23.92
C PRO A 46 -13.00 4.33 -24.69
N HIS A 47 -11.79 4.61 -25.16
CA HIS A 47 -10.94 3.66 -25.90
C HIS A 47 -10.14 2.71 -24.99
N LEU A 48 -10.14 2.94 -23.68
CA LEU A 48 -9.39 2.15 -22.71
C LEU A 48 -10.34 1.30 -21.89
N THR A 49 -9.87 0.15 -21.43
CA THR A 49 -10.64 -0.70 -20.53
C THR A 49 -10.44 -0.26 -19.08
N LEU A 50 -11.44 -0.48 -18.22
CA LEU A 50 -11.35 -0.23 -16.79
C LEU A 50 -10.07 -0.82 -16.14
N SER A 51 -9.73 -2.05 -16.52
CA SER A 51 -8.51 -2.72 -16.04
C SER A 51 -7.23 -1.95 -16.39
N GLN A 52 -7.16 -1.39 -17.60
CA GLN A 52 -6.03 -0.55 -18.02
C GLN A 52 -5.97 0.76 -17.23
N LEU A 53 -7.12 1.40 -17.01
CA LEU A 53 -7.22 2.64 -16.21
C LEU A 53 -6.75 2.41 -14.78
N GLN A 54 -7.27 1.37 -14.10
CA GLN A 54 -6.88 1.00 -12.73
C GLN A 54 -5.40 0.66 -12.62
N THR A 55 -4.89 -0.14 -13.57
CA THR A 55 -3.47 -0.51 -13.61
C THR A 55 -2.59 0.71 -13.79
N GLN A 56 -2.96 1.60 -14.73
CA GLN A 56 -2.20 2.80 -15.00
C GLN A 56 -2.22 3.75 -13.81
N LEU A 57 -3.38 4.02 -13.21
CA LEU A 57 -3.49 4.88 -12.03
C LEU A 57 -2.59 4.37 -10.90
N ASN A 58 -2.64 3.07 -10.60
CA ASN A 58 -1.79 2.46 -9.58
C ASN A 58 -0.30 2.60 -9.90
N ASN A 59 0.09 2.41 -11.16
CA ASN A 59 1.48 2.58 -11.59
C ASN A 59 1.93 4.05 -11.48
N THR A 60 1.09 4.99 -11.91
CA THR A 60 1.38 6.42 -11.84
C THR A 60 1.47 6.90 -10.39
N ILE A 61 0.57 6.45 -9.50
CA ILE A 61 0.66 6.74 -8.07
C ILE A 61 1.97 6.19 -7.50
N ARG A 62 2.34 4.93 -7.80
CA ARG A 62 3.62 4.36 -7.36
C ARG A 62 4.83 5.14 -7.86
N GLN A 63 4.79 5.60 -9.12
CA GLN A 63 5.85 6.38 -9.74
C GLN A 63 5.95 7.80 -9.19
N ARG A 64 4.85 8.42 -8.74
CA ARG A 64 4.88 9.75 -8.12
C ARG A 64 5.15 9.69 -6.62
N CYS A 65 4.71 8.63 -5.94
CA CYS A 65 4.98 8.37 -4.53
C CYS A 65 6.38 7.77 -4.30
N VAL A 66 7.42 8.31 -4.97
CA VAL A 66 8.84 7.89 -4.90
C VAL A 66 9.42 7.98 -3.48
N LYS A 67 8.67 8.50 -2.49
CA LYS A 67 9.10 8.54 -1.08
C LYS A 67 9.51 7.17 -0.54
N TYR A 68 9.03 6.07 -1.13
CA TYR A 68 9.33 4.73 -0.68
C TYR A 68 10.01 3.90 -1.77
N PRO A 69 11.06 3.11 -1.44
CA PRO A 69 11.70 2.25 -2.39
C PRO A 69 10.69 1.22 -2.88
N ASN A 70 10.90 0.79 -4.12
CA ASN A 70 10.03 -0.13 -4.81
C ASN A 70 9.77 -1.39 -3.97
N LYS A 71 8.70 -2.14 -4.27
CA LYS A 71 8.38 -3.40 -3.57
C LYS A 71 9.56 -4.39 -3.55
N ASN A 72 10.50 -4.24 -4.49
CA ASN A 72 11.70 -5.04 -4.65
C ASN A 72 12.96 -4.36 -4.06
N HIS A 73 12.84 -3.60 -2.97
CA HIS A 73 14.01 -3.07 -2.27
C HIS A 73 14.92 -4.22 -1.83
N ASN A 74 16.17 -4.19 -2.30
CA ASN A 74 17.21 -5.11 -1.85
C ASN A 74 17.76 -4.61 -0.53
N TRP A 75 17.35 -5.26 0.55
CA TRP A 75 17.83 -4.96 1.90
C TRP A 75 19.31 -5.29 2.01
N SER A 76 20.12 -4.30 2.34
CA SER A 76 21.51 -4.52 2.70
C SER A 76 21.61 -5.10 4.12
N GLU A 77 22.68 -5.85 4.38
CA GLU A 77 22.95 -6.41 5.71
C GLU A 77 23.00 -5.32 6.81
N LYS A 78 23.51 -4.14 6.47
CA LYS A 78 23.53 -2.97 7.37
C LYS A 78 22.11 -2.50 7.71
N GLU A 79 21.22 -2.36 6.71
CA GLU A 79 19.83 -1.98 6.95
C GLU A 79 19.09 -3.02 7.78
N GLU A 80 19.31 -4.32 7.51
CA GLU A 80 18.71 -5.41 8.29
C GLU A 80 19.15 -5.37 9.74
N THR A 81 20.45 -5.22 9.98
CA THR A 81 21.02 -5.13 11.33
C THR A 81 20.46 -3.93 12.09
N GLN A 82 20.36 -2.77 11.43
CA GLN A 82 19.76 -1.57 12.02
C GLN A 82 18.27 -1.77 12.34
N LEU A 83 17.52 -2.41 11.44
CA LEU A 83 16.10 -2.68 11.62
C LEU A 83 15.86 -3.64 12.80
N ILE A 84 16.65 -4.72 12.90
CA ILE A 84 16.60 -5.66 14.03
C ILE A 84 16.93 -4.95 15.33
N SER A 85 18.02 -4.17 15.36
CA SER A 85 18.43 -3.40 16.54
C SER A 85 17.32 -2.47 17.02
N LYS A 86 16.70 -1.70 16.10
CA LYS A 86 15.58 -0.81 16.44
C LYS A 86 14.32 -1.55 16.85
N TYR A 87 14.03 -2.68 16.20
CA TYR A 87 12.90 -3.52 16.57
C TYR A 87 13.02 -4.02 18.02
N ASN A 88 14.19 -4.53 18.38
CA ASN A 88 14.50 -5.00 19.74
C ASN A 88 14.48 -3.84 20.76
N GLN A 89 15.05 -2.68 20.40
CA GLN A 89 15.05 -1.49 21.27
C GLN A 89 13.64 -0.95 21.55
N CYS A 90 12.79 -0.91 20.53
CA CYS A 90 11.44 -0.35 20.62
C CYS A 90 10.37 -1.39 20.95
N LYS A 91 10.74 -2.65 21.20
CA LYS A 91 9.82 -3.78 21.45
C LYS A 91 8.68 -3.87 20.43
N GLY A 92 9.00 -3.64 19.15
CA GLY A 92 8.00 -3.66 18.07
C GLY A 92 7.06 -2.44 18.00
N ASP A 93 7.35 -1.32 18.69
CA ASP A 93 6.64 -0.06 18.49
C ASP A 93 6.95 0.52 17.09
N TRP A 94 6.09 0.18 16.13
CA TRP A 94 6.26 0.54 14.73
C TRP A 94 6.20 2.04 14.47
N LYS A 95 5.48 2.82 15.28
CA LYS A 95 5.43 4.28 15.10
C LYS A 95 6.81 4.89 15.33
N LYS A 96 7.56 4.42 16.32
CA LYS A 96 8.94 4.86 16.59
C LYS A 96 9.94 4.33 15.56
N ILE A 97 9.78 3.08 15.14
CA ILE A 97 10.66 2.47 14.13
C ILE A 97 10.50 3.20 12.79
N ASN A 98 9.25 3.45 12.35
CA ASN A 98 8.98 4.10 11.06
C ASN A 98 9.55 5.53 11.00
N LYS A 99 9.59 6.26 12.12
CA LYS A 99 10.25 7.58 12.21
C LYS A 99 11.75 7.53 11.90
N LYS A 100 12.42 6.40 12.18
CA LYS A 100 13.85 6.21 11.87
C LYS A 100 14.08 5.65 10.47
N PHE A 101 13.09 4.98 9.91
CA PHE A 101 13.11 4.39 8.57
C PHE A 101 12.10 5.12 7.68
N SER A 102 12.20 6.45 7.58
CA SER A 102 11.24 7.29 6.83
C SER A 102 11.12 6.93 5.36
N ASN A 103 12.19 6.34 4.81
CA ASN A 103 12.24 5.90 3.44
C ASN A 103 11.43 4.63 3.24
N PHE A 104 11.00 3.90 4.27
CA PHE A 104 10.27 2.66 4.12
C PHE A 104 8.83 2.82 4.60
N THR A 105 7.91 2.13 3.92
CA THR A 105 6.54 2.04 4.42
C THR A 105 6.48 1.13 5.64
N HIS A 106 5.56 1.40 6.55
CA HIS A 106 5.28 0.56 7.71
C HIS A 106 5.09 -0.93 7.32
N SER A 107 4.37 -1.19 6.22
CA SER A 107 4.17 -2.55 5.70
C SER A 107 5.46 -3.22 5.24
N GLN A 108 6.38 -2.49 4.60
CA GLN A 108 7.69 -3.03 4.21
C GLN A 108 8.51 -3.44 5.43
N LEU A 109 8.54 -2.60 6.47
CA LEU A 109 9.28 -2.88 7.71
C LEU A 109 8.73 -4.12 8.42
N LYS A 110 7.40 -4.23 8.56
CA LYS A 110 6.73 -5.40 9.14
C LYS A 110 7.02 -6.68 8.38
N ASN A 111 6.85 -6.64 7.05
CA ASN A 111 7.10 -7.79 6.20
C ASN A 111 8.56 -8.24 6.27
N LYS A 112 9.50 -7.29 6.35
CA LYS A 112 10.93 -7.62 6.47
C LYS A 112 11.25 -8.30 7.79
N ILE A 113 10.78 -7.76 8.93
CA ILE A 113 10.96 -8.40 10.24
C ILE A 113 10.31 -9.78 10.27
N GLN A 114 9.12 -9.95 9.68
CA GLN A 114 8.48 -11.26 9.62
C GLN A 114 9.31 -12.29 8.83
N ARG A 115 9.93 -11.88 7.72
CA ARG A 115 10.87 -12.73 6.96
C ARG A 115 12.11 -13.07 7.79
N ILE A 116 12.68 -12.10 8.50
CA ILE A 116 13.83 -12.32 9.39
C ILE A 116 13.46 -13.31 10.51
N LYS A 117 12.28 -13.17 11.13
CA LYS A 117 11.79 -14.11 12.17
C LYS A 117 11.69 -15.54 11.64
N ARG A 118 11.20 -15.72 10.40
CA ARG A 118 11.07 -17.04 9.79
C ARG A 118 12.41 -17.67 9.47
N ASN A 119 13.38 -16.88 9.00
CA ASN A 119 14.69 -17.39 8.58
C ASN A 119 15.66 -17.54 9.75
N ASN A 120 15.59 -16.66 10.75
CA ASN A 120 16.53 -16.55 11.86
C ASN A 120 15.79 -16.22 13.17
N PRO A 121 15.08 -17.18 13.77
CA PRO A 121 14.27 -16.93 14.98
C PRO A 121 15.11 -16.51 16.20
N THR A 122 16.40 -16.84 16.23
CA THR A 122 17.33 -16.51 17.33
C THR A 122 17.66 -15.03 17.42
N LEU A 123 17.67 -14.30 16.30
CA LEU A 123 18.04 -12.87 16.25
C LEU A 123 16.99 -11.94 16.86
N LEU A 124 15.77 -12.43 17.00
CA LEU A 124 14.61 -11.68 17.48
C LEU A 124 14.02 -12.31 18.74
N ARG A 125 14.82 -13.09 19.48
CA ARG A 125 14.42 -13.59 20.80
C ARG A 125 14.09 -12.40 21.68
N GLU A 126 12.81 -12.26 22.02
CA GLU A 126 12.43 -11.35 23.08
C GLU A 126 13.22 -11.76 24.33
N PRO A 127 13.81 -10.81 25.08
CA PRO A 127 14.42 -11.15 26.35
C PRO A 127 13.34 -11.86 27.14
N ASN A 128 13.60 -13.13 27.53
CA ASN A 128 12.67 -13.96 28.28
C ASN A 128 12.08 -13.09 29.39
N TYR A 129 10.86 -12.60 29.19
CA TYR A 129 10.08 -12.11 30.30
C TYR A 129 9.91 -13.37 31.13
N ILE A 130 10.56 -13.38 32.29
CA ILE A 130 10.31 -14.35 33.33
C ILE A 130 8.80 -14.29 33.49
N THR A 131 8.08 -15.23 32.87
CA THR A 131 6.65 -15.36 33.04
C THR A 131 6.48 -15.47 34.54
N PRO A 132 5.81 -14.51 35.20
CA PRO A 132 5.53 -14.66 36.62
C PRO A 132 4.88 -16.04 36.78
N PRO A 133 5.33 -16.84 37.76
CA PRO A 133 4.83 -18.19 37.96
C PRO A 133 3.31 -18.13 37.94
N LYS A 134 2.72 -18.88 37.00
CA LYS A 134 1.27 -18.96 36.86
C LYS A 134 0.72 -19.36 38.22
N THR A 135 0.12 -18.41 38.93
CA THR A 135 -0.66 -18.72 40.12
C THR A 135 -1.81 -19.57 39.62
N ASP A 136 -1.85 -20.84 40.04
CA ASP A 136 -2.94 -21.76 39.78
C ASP A 136 -4.26 -21.14 40.22
N LYS A 137 -4.93 -20.46 39.28
CA LYS A 137 -6.33 -20.09 39.44
C LYS A 137 -7.15 -21.21 38.82
N GLN A 138 -7.84 -21.88 39.73
CA GLN A 138 -8.75 -22.98 39.53
C GLN A 138 -9.69 -22.74 38.35
N LYS A 139 -9.95 -23.83 37.63
CA LYS A 139 -10.94 -23.97 36.56
C LYS A 139 -12.29 -23.37 36.97
N VAL A 140 -12.67 -22.27 36.32
CA VAL A 140 -14.08 -21.91 36.18
C VAL A 140 -14.48 -22.32 34.77
N GLN A 141 -15.47 -23.19 34.68
CA GLN A 141 -16.10 -23.65 33.44
C GLN A 141 -16.64 -22.42 32.70
N GLN A 142 -16.31 -22.30 31.42
CA GLN A 142 -16.83 -21.22 30.58
C GLN A 142 -17.59 -21.84 29.42
N ASP A 143 -18.89 -21.60 29.45
CA ASP A 143 -19.89 -22.10 28.52
C ASP A 143 -19.63 -21.68 27.07
N ASN A 144 -20.13 -22.54 26.18
CA ASN A 144 -20.20 -22.41 24.73
C ASN A 144 -20.72 -21.02 24.31
N TYR A 145 -19.86 -20.22 23.67
CA TYR A 145 -20.30 -19.12 22.82
C TYR A 145 -20.01 -19.45 21.37
N ASP A 146 -21.12 -19.62 20.65
CA ASP A 146 -21.26 -19.80 19.22
C ASP A 146 -20.59 -18.63 18.48
N ARG A 147 -19.53 -18.92 17.72
CA ARG A 147 -18.67 -17.93 17.09
C ARG A 147 -19.03 -17.80 15.62
N SER A 148 -20.12 -17.09 15.34
CA SER A 148 -20.43 -16.60 14.00
C SER A 148 -19.29 -15.70 13.50
N PHE A 149 -18.62 -16.17 12.46
CA PHE A 149 -17.49 -15.54 11.80
C PHE A 149 -17.98 -14.35 10.96
N SER A 150 -17.59 -13.12 11.31
CA SER A 150 -17.70 -11.95 10.42
C SER A 150 -16.29 -11.39 10.15
N PRO A 151 -15.85 -11.30 8.89
CA PRO A 151 -14.54 -10.73 8.57
C PRO A 151 -14.62 -9.20 8.59
N VAL A 152 -14.14 -8.58 9.66
CA VAL A 152 -13.92 -7.13 9.74
C VAL A 152 -12.59 -6.81 9.07
N PHE A 153 -12.65 -6.34 7.82
CA PHE A 153 -11.53 -5.67 7.16
C PHE A 153 -11.54 -4.18 7.55
N ASN A 154 -10.94 -3.85 8.70
CA ASN A 154 -10.57 -2.46 9.01
C ASN A 154 -9.13 -2.21 8.55
N MET A 155 -9.00 -1.51 7.42
CA MET A 155 -7.74 -0.87 7.02
C MET A 155 -7.82 0.60 7.42
N ASP A 156 -7.25 0.94 8.57
CA ASP A 156 -6.97 2.33 8.94
C ASP A 156 -5.90 2.89 8.00
N MET A 157 -6.32 3.73 7.06
CA MET A 157 -5.47 4.48 6.14
C MET A 157 -5.40 5.93 6.63
N GLU A 158 -4.64 6.17 7.71
CA GLU A 158 -4.33 7.53 8.19
C GLU A 158 -3.50 8.29 7.13
N GLU A 159 -3.99 9.49 6.80
CA GLU A 159 -3.32 10.68 6.24
C GLU A 159 -2.16 10.47 5.24
N LEU A 160 -2.53 10.52 3.97
CA LEU A 160 -1.62 10.89 2.88
C LEU A 160 -1.84 12.37 2.54
N ASP A 161 -1.00 13.24 3.10
CA ASP A 161 -0.83 14.61 2.60
C ASP A 161 -0.40 14.56 1.12
N PHE A 162 -1.24 15.11 0.23
CA PHE A 162 -0.87 15.37 -1.17
C PHE A 162 -0.30 16.78 -1.29
N PRO A 163 1.00 16.95 -1.51
CA PRO A 163 1.54 18.24 -1.91
C PRO A 163 1.36 18.37 -3.42
N GLY A 164 0.42 19.21 -3.84
CA GLY A 164 0.28 19.59 -5.25
C GLY A 164 -1.01 20.32 -5.53
N GLN A 165 -1.04 21.64 -5.27
CA GLN A 165 -1.98 22.50 -5.98
C GLN A 165 -1.67 22.36 -7.47
N LEU A 166 -2.69 21.99 -8.26
CA LEU A 166 -2.63 22.05 -9.71
C LEU A 166 -2.43 23.51 -10.12
N ASP A 167 -1.56 23.75 -11.10
CA ASP A 167 -1.36 25.08 -11.64
C ASP A 167 -2.59 25.53 -12.45
N GLN A 168 -2.80 26.85 -12.51
CA GLN A 168 -3.98 27.47 -13.12
C GLN A 168 -4.18 27.04 -14.59
N GLN A 169 -3.08 26.81 -15.31
CA GLN A 169 -3.11 26.40 -16.72
C GLN A 169 -3.69 24.99 -16.90
N THR A 170 -3.39 24.07 -15.99
CA THR A 170 -3.96 22.71 -16.04
C THR A 170 -5.46 22.73 -15.74
N ILE A 171 -5.91 23.62 -14.86
CA ILE A 171 -7.35 23.80 -14.54
C ILE A 171 -8.11 24.32 -15.76
N GLU A 172 -7.61 25.38 -16.42
CA GLU A 172 -8.27 25.99 -17.59
C GLU A 172 -8.32 25.05 -18.80
N TYR A 173 -7.29 24.22 -19.00
CA TYR A 173 -7.27 23.22 -20.06
C TYR A 173 -8.35 22.15 -19.86
N ILE A 174 -8.52 21.66 -18.63
CA ILE A 174 -9.54 20.66 -18.29
C ILE A 174 -10.94 21.23 -18.51
N GLU A 175 -11.19 22.48 -18.11
CA GLU A 175 -12.48 23.15 -18.32
C GLU A 175 -12.84 23.34 -19.80
N ARG A 176 -11.85 23.52 -20.68
CA ARG A 176 -12.06 23.60 -22.14
C ARG A 176 -12.39 22.26 -22.79
N MET A 177 -11.94 21.15 -22.22
CA MET A 177 -12.14 19.81 -22.79
C MET A 177 -13.49 19.17 -22.40
N VAL A 178 -14.17 19.71 -21.38
CA VAL A 178 -15.44 19.17 -20.85
C VAL A 178 -16.68 19.92 -21.41
N LYS A 179 -16.48 21.00 -22.18
CA LYS A 179 -17.53 21.69 -22.93
C LYS A 179 -17.59 21.18 -24.38
#